data_AF-R7IJ26-F1
#
_entry.id   AF-R7IJ26-F1
#
_cell.length_a   1.000
_cell.length_b   1.000
_cell.length_c   1.000
_cell.angle_alpha   90.00
_cell.angle_beta   90.00
_cell.angle_gamma   90.00
#
_symmetry.space_group_name_H-M   'P 1'
#
loop_
_entity.id
_entity.type
_entity.pdbx_description
1 polymer ?
#
loop_
_entity_poly.entity_id
_entity_poly.type
_entity_poly.pdbx_seq_one_letter_code
_entity_poly.pdbx_strand_id
1 'polypeptide(L)'
;MYHHSLVDLLLFSAVAEESCLTRGARKAHLAVPADHPLKDREIVDFSEALEYEFVTLDRNFAMQKFLYEKADEIGRVLKSRLEVEDPLILLRLVSEGLGIGVLSRKAFTSLSAYAKAVPVRLSNPWAQRELRIAVNEDPALRGPWTSALISHLTRDSIDNVYRTQLF
;
A
#
# COMPACT_ATOMS: atom_id res chain seq x y z
N MET A 1 22.74 -2.59 23.64
CA MET A 1 22.38 -1.15 23.51
C MET A 1 21.73 -1.01 22.14
N TYR A 2 20.40 -1.09 22.09
CA TYR A 2 19.66 -1.08 20.82
C TYR A 2 19.64 0.35 20.27
N HIS A 3 20.30 0.54 19.12
CA HIS A 3 20.33 1.80 18.40
C HIS A 3 19.10 1.83 17.50
N HIS A 4 18.03 2.49 17.94
CA HIS A 4 16.88 2.77 17.08
C HIS A 4 17.32 3.75 16.00
N SER A 5 17.22 3.31 14.75
CA SER A 5 17.58 4.12 13.58
C SER A 5 16.56 5.24 13.41
N LEU A 6 17.02 6.45 13.10
CA LEU A 6 16.17 7.61 12.78
C LEU A 6 15.20 7.36 11.61
N VAL A 7 15.45 6.31 10.81
CA VAL A 7 14.56 5.85 9.74
C VAL A 7 13.22 5.33 10.30
N ASP A 8 13.23 4.69 11.47
CA ASP A 8 12.00 4.21 12.12
C ASP A 8 11.13 5.40 12.54
N LEU A 9 11.75 6.48 13.06
CA LEU A 9 11.05 7.70 13.49
C LEU A 9 10.45 8.49 12.31
N LEU A 10 11.10 8.52 11.15
CA LEU A 10 10.56 9.18 9.96
C LEU A 10 9.40 8.38 9.34
N LEU A 11 9.49 7.05 9.35
CA LEU A 11 8.37 6.19 8.99
C LEU A 11 7.20 6.41 9.96
N PHE A 12 7.45 6.55 11.26
CA PHE A 12 6.45 6.90 12.27
C PHE A 12 5.89 8.33 12.13
N SER A 13 6.67 9.29 11.64
CA SER A 13 6.21 10.69 11.45
C SER A 13 5.27 10.83 10.26
N ALA A 14 5.61 10.26 9.10
CA ALA A 14 4.73 10.23 7.93
C ALA A 14 3.42 9.44 8.21
N VAL A 15 3.52 8.50 9.14
CA VAL A 15 2.42 7.72 9.69
C VAL A 15 1.59 8.49 10.73
N ALA A 16 2.19 9.42 11.48
CA ALA A 16 1.56 10.17 12.55
C ALA A 16 0.79 11.41 12.04
N GLU A 17 1.16 11.94 10.88
CA GLU A 17 0.42 13.04 10.22
C GLU A 17 -0.98 12.62 9.76
N GLU A 18 -1.19 11.34 9.46
CA GLU A 18 -2.53 10.77 9.40
C GLU A 18 -2.81 10.16 10.77
N SER A 19 -3.83 10.63 11.50
CA SER A 19 -4.21 10.11 12.82
C SER A 19 -4.69 8.65 12.84
N CYS A 20 -4.23 7.78 11.92
CA CYS A 20 -4.49 6.36 11.87
C CYS A 20 -3.53 5.59 10.91
N LEU A 21 -2.57 4.86 11.48
CA LEU A 21 -1.73 3.85 10.83
C LEU A 21 -2.49 2.85 9.93
N THR A 22 -3.74 2.53 10.29
CA THR A 22 -4.42 1.31 9.82
C THR A 22 -5.37 1.52 8.64
N ARG A 23 -5.58 2.76 8.19
CA ARG A 23 -6.58 3.09 7.16
C ARG A 23 -6.00 3.27 5.75
N GLY A 24 -4.80 3.86 5.62
CA GLY A 24 -4.24 4.29 4.34
C GLY A 24 -3.91 3.18 3.34
N ALA A 25 -3.64 1.95 3.81
CA ALA A 25 -3.19 0.84 2.95
C ALA A 25 -4.23 -0.28 2.73
N ARG A 26 -5.48 -0.13 3.20
CA ARG A 26 -6.46 -1.23 3.27
C ARG A 26 -6.85 -1.88 1.93
N LYS A 27 -6.74 -1.15 0.82
CA LYS A 27 -7.12 -1.67 -0.51
C LYS A 27 -6.18 -1.16 -1.58
N ALA A 28 -5.42 -2.03 -2.23
CA ALA A 28 -4.67 -1.67 -3.43
C ALA A 28 -5.65 -1.53 -4.61
N HIS A 29 -5.45 -0.50 -5.43
CA HIS A 29 -6.17 -0.28 -6.68
C HIS A 29 -5.17 -0.15 -7.80
N LEU A 30 -5.56 -0.66 -8.96
CA LEU A 30 -4.91 -0.36 -10.21
C LEU A 30 -5.37 1.03 -10.68
N ALA A 31 -4.43 1.86 -11.10
CA ALA A 31 -4.66 3.10 -11.79
C ALA A 31 -4.42 2.85 -13.28
N VAL A 32 -5.40 3.17 -14.12
CA VAL A 32 -5.30 2.99 -15.57
C VAL A 32 -5.60 4.30 -16.31
N PRO A 33 -5.06 4.49 -17.53
CA PRO A 33 -5.45 5.60 -18.41
C PRO A 33 -6.96 5.60 -18.73
N ALA A 34 -7.53 6.76 -19.03
CA ALA A 34 -8.97 6.92 -19.32
C ALA A 34 -9.42 6.29 -20.66
N ASP A 35 -8.48 5.87 -21.50
CA ASP A 35 -8.67 5.15 -22.76
C ASP A 35 -8.19 3.69 -22.68
N HIS A 36 -7.76 3.22 -21.50
CA HIS A 36 -7.23 1.87 -21.32
C HIS A 36 -8.31 0.78 -21.42
N PRO A 37 -8.03 -0.41 -21.98
CA PRO A 37 -9.00 -1.51 -22.07
C PRO A 37 -9.60 -1.96 -20.74
N LEU A 38 -8.85 -1.80 -19.64
CA LEU A 38 -9.30 -2.16 -18.29
C LEU A 38 -10.20 -1.11 -17.62
N LYS A 39 -10.37 0.09 -18.20
CA LYS A 39 -11.05 1.22 -17.52
C LYS A 39 -12.49 0.93 -17.11
N ASP A 40 -13.21 0.13 -17.91
CA ASP A 40 -14.63 -0.17 -17.71
C ASP A 40 -14.82 -1.43 -16.86
N ARG A 41 -13.73 -2.06 -16.42
CA ARG A 41 -13.75 -3.23 -15.52
C ARG A 41 -13.88 -2.73 -14.09
N GLU A 42 -14.84 -3.30 -13.34
CA GLU A 42 -14.95 -3.02 -11.91
C GLU A 42 -13.78 -3.65 -11.13
N ILE A 43 -13.37 -4.85 -11.53
CA ILE A 43 -12.35 -5.66 -10.87
C ILE A 43 -11.51 -6.45 -11.88
N VAL A 44 -10.22 -6.60 -11.60
CA VAL A 44 -9.24 -7.31 -12.44
C VAL A 44 -8.32 -8.16 -11.57
N ASP A 45 -7.87 -9.31 -12.08
CA ASP A 45 -6.82 -10.08 -11.42
C ASP A 45 -5.44 -9.47 -11.67
N PHE A 46 -4.55 -9.52 -10.68
CA PHE A 46 -3.19 -9.00 -10.84
C PHE A 46 -2.44 -9.70 -11.98
N SER A 47 -2.65 -10.99 -12.23
CA SER A 47 -2.04 -11.69 -13.36
C SER A 47 -2.48 -11.15 -14.72
N GLU A 48 -3.74 -10.74 -14.87
CA GLU A 48 -4.28 -10.06 -16.06
C GLU A 48 -3.67 -8.65 -16.18
N ALA A 49 -3.51 -7.93 -15.07
CA ALA A 49 -2.84 -6.63 -15.07
C ALA A 49 -1.36 -6.71 -15.50
N LEU A 50 -0.65 -7.80 -15.17
CA LEU A 50 0.75 -8.04 -15.54
C LEU A 50 0.98 -8.23 -17.05
N GLU A 51 -0.07 -8.34 -17.86
CA GLU A 51 0.05 -8.34 -19.32
C GLU A 51 0.46 -6.97 -19.88
N TYR A 52 0.17 -5.90 -19.14
CA TYR A 52 0.45 -4.50 -19.52
C TYR A 52 1.76 -3.97 -18.90
N GLU A 53 2.21 -2.81 -19.40
CA GLU A 53 3.39 -2.11 -18.87
C GLU A 53 3.02 -1.17 -17.71
N PHE A 54 3.90 -1.09 -16.71
CA PHE A 54 3.68 -0.35 -15.48
C PHE A 54 4.52 0.92 -15.39
N VAL A 55 3.93 1.98 -14.83
CA VAL A 55 4.65 3.04 -14.13
C VAL A 55 4.74 2.62 -12.66
N THR A 56 5.95 2.46 -12.14
CA THR A 56 6.20 1.92 -10.81
C THR A 56 6.68 3.00 -9.86
N LEU A 57 6.38 2.83 -8.57
CA LEU A 57 7.15 3.55 -7.55
C LEU A 57 8.54 2.91 -7.39
N ASP A 58 9.47 3.62 -6.78
CA ASP A 58 10.74 3.06 -6.32
C ASP A 58 10.52 1.90 -5.32
N ARG A 59 11.47 0.95 -5.28
CA ARG A 59 11.36 -0.28 -4.48
C ARG A 59 11.49 -0.07 -2.97
N ASN A 60 11.86 1.13 -2.49
CA ASN A 60 11.80 1.48 -1.07
C ASN A 60 10.36 1.63 -0.58
N PHE A 61 9.39 1.83 -1.49
CA PHE A 61 7.98 1.76 -1.12
C PHE A 61 7.58 0.31 -0.82
N ALA A 62 7.16 0.05 0.42
CA ALA A 62 6.75 -1.29 0.86
C ALA A 62 5.63 -1.90 -0.02
N MET A 63 4.73 -1.08 -0.56
CA MET A 63 3.71 -1.55 -1.52
C MET A 63 4.36 -2.04 -2.81
N GLN A 64 5.33 -1.30 -3.35
CA GLN A 64 5.97 -1.66 -4.61
C GLN A 64 6.76 -2.96 -4.49
N LYS A 65 7.59 -3.08 -3.44
CA LYS A 65 8.35 -4.31 -3.18
C LYS A 65 7.42 -5.53 -3.13
N PHE A 66 6.30 -5.40 -2.42
CA PHE A 66 5.31 -6.46 -2.31
C PHE A 66 4.68 -6.84 -3.66
N LEU A 67 4.43 -5.88 -4.56
CA LEU A 67 3.90 -6.18 -5.90
C LEU A 67 4.88 -6.98 -6.75
N TYR A 68 6.17 -6.67 -6.65
CA TYR A 68 7.22 -7.47 -7.29
C TYR A 68 7.26 -8.89 -6.71
N GLU A 69 7.19 -9.05 -5.38
CA GLU A 69 7.10 -10.36 -4.73
C GLU A 69 5.87 -11.15 -5.20
N LYS A 70 4.70 -10.49 -5.31
CA LYS A 70 3.47 -11.13 -5.82
C LYS A 70 3.52 -11.51 -7.28
N ALA A 71 4.25 -10.77 -8.12
CA ALA A 71 4.46 -11.16 -9.50
C ALA A 71 5.37 -12.40 -9.57
N ASP A 72 6.45 -12.41 -8.79
CA ASP A 72 7.41 -13.51 -8.72
C ASP A 72 6.77 -14.81 -8.20
N GLU A 73 5.95 -14.74 -7.15
CA GLU A 73 5.21 -15.89 -6.58
C GLU A 73 4.34 -16.64 -7.61
N ILE A 74 3.83 -15.93 -8.63
CA ILE A 74 3.01 -16.53 -9.70
C ILE A 74 3.80 -16.77 -10.99
N GLY A 75 5.13 -16.65 -10.95
CA GLY A 75 6.01 -16.88 -12.09
C GLY A 75 5.88 -15.83 -13.21
N ARG A 76 5.46 -14.60 -12.86
CA ARG A 76 5.26 -13.49 -13.80
C ARG A 76 6.21 -12.34 -13.46
N VAL A 77 6.41 -11.46 -14.44
CA VAL A 77 7.27 -10.28 -14.29
C VAL A 77 6.43 -9.02 -14.38
N LEU A 78 6.59 -8.12 -13.42
CA LEU A 78 6.07 -6.76 -13.49
C LEU A 78 6.98 -5.93 -14.40
N LYS A 79 6.49 -5.60 -15.59
CA LYS A 79 7.24 -4.84 -16.61
C LYS A 79 7.18 -3.35 -16.29
N SER A 80 8.19 -2.83 -15.59
CA SER A 80 8.31 -1.39 -15.36
C SER A 80 8.85 -0.69 -16.60
N ARG A 81 8.10 0.31 -17.10
CA ARG A 81 8.53 1.21 -18.17
C ARG A 81 9.23 2.45 -17.62
N LEU A 82 8.78 2.92 -16.46
CA LEU A 82 9.38 4.04 -15.74
C LEU A 82 9.17 3.85 -14.24
N GLU A 83 10.22 4.16 -13.48
CA GLU A 83 10.19 4.20 -12.03
C GLU A 83 10.22 5.65 -11.53
N VAL A 84 9.40 5.98 -10.54
CA VAL A 84 9.30 7.32 -9.95
C VAL A 84 9.22 7.24 -8.42
N GLU A 85 9.58 8.31 -7.74
CA GLU A 85 9.59 8.35 -6.27
C GLU A 85 8.34 9.00 -5.66
N ASP A 86 7.42 9.49 -6.49
CA ASP A 86 6.24 10.26 -6.05
C ASP A 86 4.93 9.68 -6.64
N PRO A 87 3.93 9.37 -5.78
CA PRO A 87 2.63 8.83 -6.22
C PRO A 87 1.81 9.76 -7.14
N LEU A 88 1.90 11.08 -6.99
CA LEU A 88 1.24 12.03 -7.88
C LEU A 88 1.89 12.01 -9.26
N ILE A 89 3.23 11.95 -9.32
CA ILE A 89 3.94 11.80 -10.60
C ILE A 89 3.51 10.50 -11.28
N LEU A 90 3.44 9.39 -10.53
CA LEU A 90 2.95 8.11 -11.06
C LEU A 90 1.55 8.28 -11.67
N LEU A 91 0.60 8.86 -10.94
CA LEU A 91 -0.78 9.05 -11.44
C LEU A 91 -0.86 9.96 -12.66
N ARG A 92 -0.02 10.99 -12.74
CA ARG A 92 0.04 11.87 -13.91
C ARG A 92 0.55 11.10 -15.13
N LEU A 93 1.62 10.34 -15.00
CA LEU A 93 2.16 9.55 -16.11
C LEU A 93 1.20 8.44 -16.57
N VAL A 94 0.48 7.82 -15.63
CA VAL A 94 -0.63 6.92 -15.96
C VAL A 94 -1.74 7.66 -16.71
N SER A 95 -2.09 8.88 -16.30
CA SER A 95 -3.11 9.69 -16.98
C SER A 95 -2.73 10.04 -18.42
N GLU A 96 -1.42 10.16 -18.69
CA GLU A 96 -0.87 10.41 -20.03
C GLU A 96 -0.64 9.13 -20.86
N GLY A 97 -1.09 7.96 -20.37
CA GLY A 97 -1.01 6.72 -21.14
C GLY A 97 0.35 6.03 -21.13
N LEU A 98 1.29 6.42 -20.25
CA LEU A 98 2.62 5.81 -20.22
C LEU A 98 2.60 4.34 -19.77
N GLY A 99 1.60 3.96 -18.98
CA GLY A 99 1.37 2.61 -18.48
C GLY A 99 0.28 2.61 -17.43
N ILE A 100 0.14 1.49 -16.72
CA ILE A 100 -0.75 1.36 -15.56
C ILE A 100 0.06 1.44 -14.26
N GLY A 101 -0.58 1.69 -13.12
CA GLY A 101 0.12 1.78 -11.83
C GLY A 101 -0.68 1.15 -10.72
N VAL A 102 -0.05 0.85 -9.58
CA VAL A 102 -0.78 0.34 -8.40
C VAL A 102 -0.50 1.23 -7.21
N LEU A 103 -1.56 1.66 -6.56
CA LEU A 103 -1.51 2.52 -5.38
C LEU A 103 -2.52 2.05 -4.33
N SER A 104 -2.39 2.55 -3.11
CA SER A 104 -3.47 2.38 -2.14
C SER A 104 -4.69 3.22 -2.54
N ARG A 105 -5.89 2.77 -2.17
CA ARG A 105 -7.14 3.52 -2.38
C ARG A 105 -7.05 4.94 -1.85
N LYS A 106 -6.41 5.11 -0.69
CA LYS A 106 -6.24 6.42 -0.04
C LYS A 106 -5.34 7.32 -0.89
N ALA A 107 -4.17 6.85 -1.29
CA ALA A 107 -3.28 7.62 -2.17
C ALA A 107 -4.00 8.01 -3.46
N PHE A 108 -4.73 7.08 -4.07
CA PHE A 108 -5.54 7.36 -5.25
C PHE A 108 -6.61 8.44 -4.98
N THR A 109 -7.43 8.29 -3.94
CA THR A 109 -8.53 9.21 -3.62
C THR A 109 -8.02 10.60 -3.23
N SER A 110 -6.90 10.69 -2.51
CA SER A 110 -6.29 11.97 -2.12
C SER A 110 -5.71 12.72 -3.31
N LEU A 111 -5.28 12.01 -4.35
CA LEU A 111 -4.57 12.58 -5.50
C LEU A 111 -5.42 12.64 -6.77
N SER A 112 -6.59 12.00 -6.80
CA SER A 112 -7.46 11.90 -7.98
C SER A 112 -7.97 13.26 -8.47
N ALA A 113 -7.96 14.30 -7.63
CA ALA A 113 -8.28 15.66 -8.08
C ALA A 113 -7.20 16.24 -9.03
N TYR A 114 -6.00 15.68 -9.03
CA TYR A 114 -4.83 16.20 -9.73
C TYR A 114 -4.34 15.30 -10.89
N ALA A 115 -5.08 14.23 -11.20
CA ALA A 115 -4.78 13.26 -12.24
C ALA A 115 -6.08 12.65 -12.80
N LYS A 116 -6.07 12.22 -14.07
CA LYS A 116 -7.23 11.66 -14.78
C LYS A 116 -7.21 10.13 -14.89
N ALA A 117 -6.38 9.47 -14.08
CA ALA A 117 -6.37 8.01 -14.01
C ALA A 117 -7.71 7.48 -13.49
N VAL A 118 -8.10 6.30 -13.95
CA VAL A 118 -9.31 5.59 -13.54
C VAL A 118 -8.92 4.48 -12.55
N PRO A 119 -9.57 4.37 -11.38
CA PRO A 119 -9.29 3.31 -10.43
C PRO A 119 -10.01 2.02 -10.83
N VAL A 120 -9.28 0.90 -10.87
CA VAL A 120 -9.81 -0.46 -11.07
C VAL A 120 -9.42 -1.31 -9.86
N ARG A 121 -10.35 -2.09 -9.31
CA ARG A 121 -10.05 -2.92 -8.14
C ARG A 121 -9.25 -4.15 -8.52
N LEU A 122 -8.37 -4.59 -7.63
CA LEU A 122 -7.75 -5.91 -7.75
C LEU A 122 -8.62 -6.97 -7.04
N SER A 123 -8.81 -8.12 -7.68
CA SER A 123 -9.57 -9.27 -7.14
C SER A 123 -8.79 -10.04 -6.07
N ASN A 124 -7.46 -9.94 -6.09
CA ASN A 124 -6.61 -10.79 -5.28
C ASN A 124 -6.83 -10.54 -3.78
N PRO A 125 -6.93 -11.61 -2.95
CA PRO A 125 -7.15 -11.45 -1.51
C PRO A 125 -6.11 -10.55 -0.83
N TRP A 126 -4.85 -10.66 -1.25
CA TRP A 126 -3.77 -9.83 -0.73
C TRP A 126 -3.91 -8.33 -1.05
N ALA A 127 -4.70 -7.97 -2.06
CA ALA A 127 -4.96 -6.57 -2.41
C ALA A 127 -5.98 -5.93 -1.47
N GLN A 128 -6.74 -6.73 -0.72
CA GLN A 128 -7.58 -6.31 0.39
C GLN A 128 -6.78 -6.46 1.69
N ARG A 129 -5.83 -5.55 1.92
CA ARG A 129 -4.94 -5.64 3.08
C ARG A 129 -5.69 -5.38 4.39
N GLU A 130 -5.55 -6.31 5.31
CA GLU A 130 -5.81 -6.06 6.73
C GLU A 130 -4.52 -5.59 7.40
N LEU A 131 -4.47 -4.32 7.81
CA LEU A 131 -3.37 -3.83 8.65
C LEU A 131 -3.58 -4.31 10.07
N ARG A 132 -2.65 -5.12 10.57
CA ARG A 132 -2.67 -5.68 11.92
C ARG A 132 -1.56 -5.05 12.77
N ILE A 133 -1.87 -4.78 14.03
CA ILE A 133 -0.92 -4.33 15.05
C ILE A 133 -0.40 -5.58 15.75
N ALA A 134 0.89 -5.88 15.60
CA ALA A 134 1.54 -6.96 16.33
C ALA A 134 2.01 -6.45 17.70
N VAL A 135 1.64 -7.17 18.75
CA VAL A 135 2.10 -6.90 20.12
C VAL A 135 2.70 -8.17 20.71
N ASN A 136 3.69 -7.99 21.59
CA ASN A 136 4.24 -9.09 22.37
C ASN A 136 3.09 -9.80 23.12
N GLU A 137 3.03 -11.11 23.08
CA GLU A 137 2.01 -11.89 23.78
C GLU A 137 2.08 -11.71 25.30
N ASP A 138 3.28 -11.62 25.86
CA ASP A 138 3.52 -11.37 27.28
C ASP A 138 3.25 -9.89 27.62
N PRO A 139 2.23 -9.58 28.45
CA PRO A 139 1.96 -8.22 28.89
C PRO A 139 3.11 -7.58 29.68
N ALA A 140 3.97 -8.37 30.33
CA ALA A 140 5.09 -7.86 31.12
C ALA A 140 6.22 -7.30 30.23
N LEU A 141 6.30 -7.74 28.97
CA LEU A 141 7.27 -7.26 27.98
C LEU A 141 6.75 -6.04 27.21
N ARG A 142 5.51 -5.60 27.46
CA ARG A 142 4.92 -4.42 26.83
C ARG A 142 5.33 -3.16 27.60
N GLY A 143 5.72 -2.12 26.87
CA GLY A 143 6.00 -0.81 27.45
C GLY A 143 4.75 -0.20 28.10
N PRO A 144 4.91 0.75 29.04
CA PRO A 144 3.80 1.32 29.82
C PRO A 144 2.75 2.04 28.95
N TRP A 145 3.13 2.50 27.76
CA TRP A 145 2.27 3.22 26.84
C TRP A 145 1.63 2.35 25.75
N THR A 146 2.00 1.06 25.66
CA THR A 146 1.56 0.17 24.59
C THR A 146 0.03 0.09 24.50
N SER A 147 -0.67 -0.06 25.63
CA SER A 147 -2.14 -0.12 25.65
C SER A 147 -2.80 1.18 25.21
N ALA A 148 -2.25 2.33 25.60
CA ALA A 148 -2.78 3.64 25.22
C ALA A 148 -2.58 3.89 23.71
N LEU A 149 -1.41 3.53 23.19
CA LEU A 149 -1.11 3.63 21.76
C LEU A 149 -1.99 2.69 20.93
N ILE A 150 -2.13 1.42 21.31
CA ILE A 150 -3.05 0.48 20.64
C ILE A 150 -4.45 1.07 20.62
N SER A 151 -4.95 1.49 21.79
CA SER A 151 -6.29 2.07 21.90
C SER A 151 -6.47 3.25 20.97
N HIS A 152 -5.47 4.14 20.88
CA HIS A 152 -5.50 5.28 19.96
C HIS A 152 -5.55 4.84 18.48
N LEU A 153 -4.71 3.87 18.09
CA LEU A 153 -4.59 3.37 16.72
C LEU A 153 -5.77 2.48 16.30
N THR A 154 -6.51 1.90 17.25
CA THR A 154 -7.64 0.98 17.01
C THR A 154 -9.01 1.57 17.36
N ARG A 155 -9.12 2.87 17.68
CA ARG A 155 -10.39 3.54 18.08
C ARG A 155 -11.58 3.23 17.16
N ASP A 156 -11.33 2.95 15.87
CA ASP A 156 -12.35 2.66 14.86
C ASP A 156 -12.29 1.20 14.29
N SER A 157 -11.47 0.30 14.85
CA SER A 157 -11.34 -1.09 14.36
C SER A 157 -10.67 -2.03 15.38
N ILE A 158 -11.46 -2.74 16.18
CA ILE A 158 -11.00 -3.60 17.29
C ILE A 158 -10.36 -4.91 16.79
N ASP A 159 -10.73 -5.41 15.61
CA ASP A 159 -10.32 -6.73 15.08
C ASP A 159 -8.87 -6.78 14.54
N ASN A 160 -8.09 -5.70 14.69
CA ASN A 160 -6.78 -5.55 14.06
C ASN A 160 -5.59 -5.80 14.99
N VAL A 161 -5.78 -6.28 16.23
CA VAL A 161 -4.67 -6.56 17.15
C VAL A 161 -4.30 -8.04 17.10
N TYR A 162 -3.05 -8.34 16.72
CA TYR A 162 -2.48 -9.67 16.67
C TYR A 162 -1.44 -9.85 17.78
N ARG A 163 -1.53 -10.94 18.54
CA ARG A 163 -0.57 -11.27 19.61
C ARG A 163 0.41 -12.31 19.08
N THR A 164 1.70 -12.12 19.37
CA THR A 164 2.76 -13.00 18.86
C THR A 164 3.91 -13.12 19.85
N GLN A 165 4.64 -14.24 19.78
CA GLN A 165 5.84 -14.55 20.58
C GLN A 165 7.15 -14.15 19.89
N LEU A 166 7.07 -13.54 18.69
CA LEU A 166 8.21 -13.28 17.82
C LEU A 166 9.11 -12.09 18.23
N PHE A 167 8.79 -11.40 19.32
CA PHE A 167 9.56 -10.27 19.86
C PHE A 167 9.50 -10.31 21.38
#